data_AF-A0A381VD34-F1
#
_entry.id   AF-A0A381VD34-F1
#
_cell.length_a   1.000
_cell.length_b   1.000
_cell.length_c   1.000
_cell.angle_alpha   90.00
_cell.angle_beta   90.00
_cell.angle_gamma   90.00
#
_symmetry.space_group_name_H-M   'P 1'
#
loop_
_entity.id
_entity.type
_entity.pdbx_description
1 polymer ?
#
loop_
_entity_poly.entity_id
_entity_poly.type
_entity_poly.pdbx_seq_one_letter_code
_entity_poly.pdbx_strand_id
1 'polypeptide(L)'
;MEKISEEEIKKNWPSAVEGSIEHPELGVVHYWTGEQHGKIVVRFSYDSQAEGESEKMFFIDLTKNSWALSHISTFQSHNSKLKLLKIQSFKDQDELEKKYRSIIELFIKSRNSAKMF
;
A
#
# COMPACT_ATOMS: atom_id res chain seq x y z
N MET A 1 1.47 -8.16 19.41
CA MET A 1 1.67 -6.81 18.85
C MET A 1 0.34 -6.10 18.98
N GLU A 2 0.32 -4.86 19.46
CA GLU A 2 -0.94 -4.08 19.45
C GLU A 2 -1.32 -3.81 18.00
N LYS A 3 -2.53 -4.23 17.62
CA LYS A 3 -3.08 -4.07 16.28
C LYS A 3 -3.23 -2.57 16.01
N ILE A 4 -2.53 -2.04 15.02
CA ILE A 4 -2.62 -0.61 14.73
C ILE A 4 -4.00 -0.33 14.14
N SER A 5 -4.78 0.53 14.80
CA SER A 5 -6.11 0.90 14.33
C SER A 5 -6.01 1.72 13.04
N GLU A 6 -6.95 1.52 12.12
CA GLU A 6 -7.07 2.31 10.89
C GLU A 6 -7.13 3.82 11.19
N GLU A 7 -7.77 4.20 12.30
CA GLU A 7 -7.88 5.60 12.73
C GLU A 7 -6.52 6.22 13.07
N GLU A 8 -5.59 5.44 13.64
CA GLU A 8 -4.25 5.92 13.95
C GLU A 8 -3.43 6.13 12.68
N ILE A 9 -3.58 5.24 11.69
CA ILE A 9 -2.94 5.40 10.38
C ILE A 9 -3.48 6.65 9.68
N LYS A 10 -4.80 6.84 9.68
CA LYS A 10 -5.46 8.03 9.09
C LYS A 10 -4.96 9.33 9.72
N LYS A 11 -4.81 9.38 11.05
CA LYS A 11 -4.24 10.55 11.75
C LYS A 11 -2.81 10.87 11.35
N ASN A 12 -2.02 9.85 11.01
CA ASN A 12 -0.61 10.01 10.61
C ASN A 12 -0.42 10.23 9.10
N TRP A 13 -1.47 10.11 8.29
CA TRP A 13 -1.43 10.35 6.84
C TRP A 13 -2.65 11.13 6.33
N PRO A 14 -2.84 12.39 6.77
CA PRO A 14 -4.04 13.18 6.47
C PRO A 14 -4.18 13.55 4.98
N SER A 15 -3.11 13.46 4.20
CA SER A 15 -3.12 13.71 2.75
C SER A 15 -3.48 12.48 1.91
N ALA A 16 -3.74 11.33 2.54
CA ALA A 16 -4.10 10.12 1.81
C ALA A 16 -5.50 10.26 1.18
N VAL A 17 -5.60 9.92 -0.09
CA VAL A 17 -6.85 9.76 -0.82
C VAL A 17 -7.35 8.33 -0.61
N GLU A 18 -8.61 8.21 -0.20
CA GLU A 18 -9.30 6.93 -0.03
C GLU A 18 -10.02 6.53 -1.34
N GLY A 19 -10.04 5.24 -1.63
CA GLY A 19 -10.81 4.71 -2.75
C GLY A 19 -11.05 3.22 -2.63
N SER A 20 -11.72 2.65 -3.62
CA SER A 20 -11.99 1.21 -3.65
C SER A 20 -11.94 0.68 -5.07
N ILE A 21 -11.45 -0.54 -5.22
CA ILE A 21 -11.38 -1.26 -6.50
C ILE A 21 -11.92 -2.67 -6.31
N GLU A 22 -12.55 -3.21 -7.35
CA GLU A 22 -12.99 -4.60 -7.36
C GLU A 22 -11.85 -5.48 -7.90
N HIS A 23 -11.39 -6.43 -7.09
CA HIS A 23 -10.39 -7.42 -7.47
C HIS A 23 -11.09 -8.77 -7.71
N PRO A 24 -10.83 -9.45 -8.84
CA PRO A 24 -11.54 -10.69 -9.21
C PRO A 24 -11.41 -11.80 -8.16
N GLU A 25 -10.25 -11.89 -7.49
CA GLU A 25 -9.99 -12.91 -6.47
C GLU A 25 -10.14 -12.44 -5.01
N LEU A 26 -9.96 -11.13 -4.75
CA LEU A 26 -9.90 -10.60 -3.38
C LEU A 26 -11.20 -9.87 -2.98
N GLY A 27 -12.14 -9.71 -3.93
CA GLY A 27 -13.36 -8.94 -3.73
C GLY A 27 -13.09 -7.44 -3.71
N VAL A 28 -13.83 -6.72 -2.87
CA VAL A 28 -13.67 -5.27 -2.73
C VAL A 28 -12.39 -4.97 -1.95
N VAL A 29 -11.47 -4.30 -2.61
CA VAL A 29 -10.22 -3.80 -2.02
C VAL A 29 -10.37 -2.31 -1.76
N HIS A 30 -10.33 -1.94 -0.49
CA HIS A 30 -10.19 -0.55 -0.06
C HIS A 30 -8.72 -0.15 -0.12
N TYR A 31 -8.44 1.06 -0.61
CA TYR A 31 -7.07 1.58 -0.64
C TYR A 31 -6.99 3.00 -0.10
N TRP A 32 -5.81 3.30 0.46
CA TRP A 32 -5.40 4.65 0.84
C TRP A 32 -4.11 4.94 0.11
N THR A 33 -4.06 6.04 -0.63
CA THR A 33 -2.89 6.40 -1.43
C THR A 33 -2.52 7.86 -1.29
N GLY A 34 -1.24 8.17 -1.40
CA GLY A 34 -0.72 9.52 -1.44
C GLY A 34 0.69 9.53 -2.00
N GLU A 35 1.32 10.69 -2.04
CA GLU A 35 2.69 10.84 -2.50
C GLU A 35 3.63 11.11 -1.32
N GLN A 36 4.78 10.43 -1.31
CA GLN A 36 5.84 10.66 -0.32
C GLN A 36 7.21 10.62 -1.01
N HIS A 37 7.97 11.72 -0.93
CA HIS A 37 9.28 11.89 -1.56
C HIS A 37 9.28 11.54 -3.08
N GLY A 38 8.22 11.93 -3.81
CA GLY A 38 8.08 11.65 -5.25
C GLY A 38 7.73 10.20 -5.59
N LYS A 39 7.35 9.38 -4.60
CA LYS A 39 6.87 8.01 -4.80
C LYS A 39 5.40 7.92 -4.45
N ILE A 40 4.67 7.07 -5.16
CA ILE A 40 3.33 6.69 -4.75
C ILE A 40 3.46 5.78 -3.55
N VAL A 41 2.72 6.08 -2.50
CA VAL A 41 2.52 5.16 -1.39
C VAL A 41 1.08 4.71 -1.45
N VAL A 42 0.84 3.42 -1.27
CA VAL A 42 -0.50 2.87 -1.21
C VAL A 42 -0.60 1.80 -0.12
N ARG A 43 -1.74 1.74 0.55
CA ARG A 43 -2.12 0.71 1.51
C ARG A 43 -3.38 0.03 0.98
N PHE A 44 -3.44 -1.30 1.12
CA PHE A 44 -4.61 -2.09 0.74
C PHE A 44 -5.24 -2.76 1.96
N SER A 45 -6.56 -2.75 2.03
CA SER A 45 -7.37 -3.47 3.02
C SER A 45 -8.50 -4.22 2.32
N TYR A 46 -8.65 -5.51 2.62
CA TYR A 46 -9.72 -6.37 2.12
C TYR A 46 -10.02 -7.51 3.10
N ASP A 47 -11.22 -8.08 3.04
CA ASP A 47 -11.73 -8.98 4.09
C ASP A 47 -10.93 -10.28 4.27
N SER A 48 -10.43 -10.86 3.17
CA SER A 48 -9.64 -12.10 3.18
C SER A 48 -8.15 -11.90 3.44
N GLN A 49 -7.75 -10.68 3.83
CA GLN A 49 -6.35 -10.33 4.01
C GLN A 49 -5.75 -10.95 5.28
N ALA A 50 -4.57 -11.56 5.15
CA ALA A 50 -3.90 -12.19 6.29
C ALA A 50 -3.49 -11.16 7.36
N GLU A 51 -3.35 -11.62 8.60
CA GLU A 51 -2.96 -10.75 9.73
C GLU A 51 -1.62 -10.05 9.44
N GLY A 52 -1.57 -8.73 9.68
CA GLY A 52 -0.40 -7.89 9.43
C GLY A 52 -0.20 -7.44 7.96
N GLU A 53 -0.95 -7.98 7.00
CA GLU A 53 -0.87 -7.52 5.61
C GLU A 53 -1.58 -6.17 5.41
N SER A 54 -2.65 -5.91 6.17
CA SER A 54 -3.39 -4.65 6.10
C SER A 54 -2.61 -3.47 6.70
N GLU A 55 -1.50 -3.71 7.40
CA GLU A 55 -0.61 -2.70 7.95
C GLU A 55 0.51 -2.32 6.96
N LYS A 56 0.62 -3.05 5.85
CA LYS A 56 1.65 -2.84 4.83
C LYS A 56 1.36 -1.63 3.96
N MET A 57 2.43 -0.88 3.71
CA MET A 57 2.48 0.31 2.90
C MET A 57 3.43 0.04 1.73
N PHE A 58 2.91 0.11 0.52
CA PHE A 58 3.62 -0.21 -0.70
C PHE A 58 4.12 1.08 -1.34
N PHE A 59 5.44 1.20 -1.45
CA PHE A 59 6.08 2.32 -2.13
C PHE A 59 6.30 1.93 -3.58
N ILE A 60 5.66 2.64 -4.50
CA ILE A 60 5.66 2.38 -5.93
C ILE A 60 6.34 3.55 -6.64
N ASP A 61 7.35 3.22 -7.43
CA ASP A 61 7.99 4.15 -8.35
C ASP A 61 7.24 4.10 -9.69
N LEU A 62 6.70 5.24 -10.13
CA LEU A 62 6.18 5.37 -11.49
C LEU A 62 7.35 5.62 -12.45
N THR A 63 7.48 4.76 -13.46
CA THR A 63 8.39 4.95 -14.59
C THR A 63 7.60 5.44 -15.80
N LYS A 64 8.29 5.89 -16.85
CA LYS A 64 7.64 6.48 -18.05
C LYS A 64 6.56 5.57 -18.67
N ASN A 65 6.72 4.24 -18.59
CA ASN A 65 5.84 3.27 -19.25
C ASN A 65 5.34 2.15 -18.32
N SER A 66 5.71 2.15 -17.03
CA SER A 66 5.40 1.06 -16.09
C SER A 66 5.49 1.55 -14.65
N TRP A 67 5.23 0.67 -13.70
CA TRP A 67 5.48 0.87 -12.27
C TRP A 67 6.53 -0.15 -11.78
N ALA A 68 7.17 0.15 -10.66
CA ALA A 68 8.06 -0.78 -9.94
C ALA A 68 7.79 -0.71 -8.43
N LEU A 69 7.71 -1.87 -7.76
CA LEU A 69 7.63 -1.91 -6.30
C LEU A 69 9.00 -1.55 -5.71
N SER A 70 9.09 -0.38 -5.10
CA SER A 70 10.31 0.16 -4.50
C SER A 70 10.67 -0.57 -3.21
N HIS A 71 9.71 -0.63 -2.28
CA HIS A 71 9.80 -1.38 -1.03
C HIS A 71 8.42 -1.44 -0.37
N ILE A 72 8.30 -2.35 0.60
CA ILE A 72 7.15 -2.43 1.48
C ILE A 72 7.61 -1.94 2.85
N SER A 73 6.80 -1.11 3.49
CA SER A 73 6.98 -0.73 4.89
C SER A 73 5.79 -1.22 5.70
N THR A 74 5.97 -1.41 7.00
CA THR A 74 4.85 -1.55 7.94
C THR A 74 4.99 -0.49 9.01
N PHE A 75 3.87 -0.11 9.63
CA PHE A 75 3.94 0.71 10.83
C PHE A 75 4.38 -0.14 12.01
N GLN A 76 5.35 0.36 12.77
CA GLN A 76 5.58 -0.09 14.14
C GLN A 76 5.32 1.06 15.10
N SER A 77 4.61 0.74 16.19
CA SER A 77 4.53 1.60 17.35
C SER A 77 5.91 1.67 17.99
N HIS A 78 6.54 2.85 17.94
CA HIS A 78 7.80 3.10 18.62
C HIS A 78 7.66 4.36 19.46
N ASN A 79 7.63 4.20 20.79
CA ASN A 79 7.45 5.29 21.76
C ASN A 79 6.20 6.16 21.49
N SER A 80 5.02 5.52 21.38
CA SER A 80 3.72 6.20 21.20
C SER A 80 3.61 7.02 19.90
N LYS A 81 4.50 6.78 18.93
CA LYS A 81 4.44 7.33 17.57
C LYS A 81 4.56 6.20 16.57
N LEU A 82 3.72 6.22 15.55
CA LEU A 82 3.80 5.28 14.43
C LEU A 82 5.00 5.67 13.55
N LYS A 83 5.94 4.75 13.36
CA LYS A 83 7.04 4.88 12.41
C LYS A 83 6.92 3.84 11.32
N LEU A 84 7.15 4.26 10.08
CA LEU A 84 7.28 3.33 8.95
C LEU A 84 8.65 2.66 9.03
N LEU A 85 8.63 1.33 9.19
CA LEU A 85 9.81 0.50 9.07
C LEU A 85 9.75 -0.24 7.75
N LYS A 86 10.82 -0.05 6.98
CA LYS A 86 11.03 -0.75 5.72
C LYS A 86 11.21 -2.25 6.00
N ILE A 87 10.29 -3.05 5.49
CA ILE A 87 10.43 -4.51 5.46
C ILE A 87 11.27 -4.82 4.21
N GLN A 88 12.57 -5.06 4.39
CA GLN A 88 13.48 -5.33 3.29
C GLN A 88 14.14 -6.71 3.43
N SER A 89 13.57 -7.71 2.77
CA SER A 89 14.29 -8.93 2.41
C SER A 89 14.51 -8.91 0.90
N PHE A 90 15.74 -8.53 0.49
CA PHE A 90 16.12 -8.34 -0.92
C PHE A 90 16.10 -9.62 -1.77
N LYS A 91 15.97 -10.80 -1.16
CA LYS A 91 15.86 -12.08 -1.90
C LYS A 91 14.47 -12.36 -2.47
N ASP A 92 13.44 -11.69 -1.95
CA ASP A 92 12.04 -12.04 -2.22
C ASP A 92 11.31 -10.97 -3.04
N GLN A 93 12.01 -9.95 -3.58
CA GLN A 93 11.36 -8.83 -4.25
C GLN A 93 10.53 -9.27 -5.46
N ASP A 94 11.01 -10.25 -6.24
CA ASP A 94 10.24 -10.83 -7.35
C ASP A 94 9.02 -11.62 -6.87
N GLU A 95 9.10 -12.30 -5.73
CA GLU A 95 7.97 -13.05 -5.17
C GLU A 95 6.93 -12.11 -4.55
N LEU A 96 7.38 -11.06 -3.86
CA LEU A 96 6.52 -10.00 -3.34
C LEU A 96 5.87 -9.24 -4.49
N GLU A 97 6.64 -8.87 -5.52
CA GLU A 97 6.09 -8.24 -6.72
C GLU A 97 5.04 -9.15 -7.33
N LYS A 98 5.32 -10.44 -7.58
CA LYS A 98 4.33 -11.39 -8.10
C LYS A 98 3.08 -11.49 -7.22
N LYS A 99 3.24 -11.60 -5.90
CA LYS A 99 2.14 -11.71 -4.94
C LYS A 99 1.20 -10.50 -4.99
N TYR A 100 1.77 -9.30 -5.06
CA TYR A 100 0.99 -8.05 -5.04
C TYR A 100 0.79 -7.44 -6.43
N ARG A 101 1.27 -8.09 -7.49
CA ARG A 101 1.23 -7.57 -8.85
C ARG A 101 -0.19 -7.25 -9.28
N SER A 102 -1.10 -8.21 -9.09
CA SER A 102 -2.49 -8.09 -9.53
C SER A 102 -3.19 -6.90 -8.88
N ILE A 103 -3.08 -6.75 -7.55
CA ILE A 103 -3.72 -5.66 -6.81
C ILE A 103 -3.08 -4.30 -7.13
N ILE A 104 -1.75 -4.25 -7.30
CA ILE A 104 -1.05 -3.01 -7.67
C ILE A 104 -1.37 -2.60 -9.10
N GLU A 105 -1.38 -3.52 -10.06
CA GLU A 105 -1.74 -3.23 -11.47
C GLU A 105 -3.16 -2.70 -11.57
N LEU A 106 -4.11 -3.31 -10.84
CA LEU A 106 -5.49 -2.83 -10.79
C LEU A 106 -5.58 -1.43 -10.18
N PHE A 107 -4.85 -1.18 -9.09
CA PHE A 107 -4.77 0.15 -8.49
C PHE A 107 -4.20 1.20 -9.47
N ILE A 108 -3.07 0.92 -10.12
CA ILE A 108 -2.44 1.84 -11.09
C ILE A 108 -3.37 2.10 -12.27
N LYS A 109 -4.05 1.07 -12.78
CA LYS A 109 -5.03 1.21 -13.87
C LYS A 109 -6.21 2.08 -13.44
N SER A 110 -6.74 1.86 -12.23
CA SER A 110 -7.83 2.67 -11.66
C SER A 110 -7.42 4.12 -11.50
N ARG A 111 -6.26 4.38 -10.89
CA ARG A 111 -5.66 5.71 -10.72
C ARG A 111 -5.52 6.45 -12.06
N ASN A 112 -4.92 5.80 -13.05
CA ASN A 112 -4.68 6.41 -14.37
C ASN A 112 -5.98 6.64 -15.15
N SER A 113 -6.97 5.75 -15.01
CA SER A 113 -8.28 5.89 -15.66
C SER A 113 -9.11 7.00 -15.01
N ALA A 114 -8.99 7.17 -13.70
CA ALA A 114 -9.71 8.19 -12.94
C ALA A 114 -9.17 9.62 -13.16
N LYS A 115 -8.07 9.81 -13.92
CA LYS A 115 -7.31 11.08 -13.95
C LYS A 115 -7.08 11.64 -12.54
N MET A 116 -6.82 10.77 -11.56
CA MET A 116 -6.44 11.22 -10.24
C MET A 116 -4.97 11.66 -10.31
N PHE A 117 -4.81 12.97 -10.46
CA PHE A 117 -3.60 13.78 -10.63
C PHE A 117 -2.94 13.68 -12.01
#